data_AF-A0AAW2CF90-F1
#
_entry.id   AF-A0AAW2CF90-F1
#
_cell.length_a   1.000
_cell.length_b   1.000
_cell.length_c   1.000
_cell.angle_alpha   90.00
_cell.angle_beta   90.00
_cell.angle_gamma   90.00
#
_symmetry.space_group_name_H-M   'P 1'
#
loop_
_entity.id
_entity.type
_entity.pdbx_description
1 polymer ?
#
loop_
_entity_poly.entity_id
_entity_poly.type
_entity_poly.pdbx_seq_one_letter_code
_entity_poly.pdbx_strand_id
1 'polypeptide(L)'
;MVKDRACVGCYGGNEGHLEESLRQRKSGDDSDGSCSHNGWDNGRKGRNQQLLREMDGGVGGGGSEESEAVFESLNVNPQLFINETLNTVDDLVDDAFLFFQKQASTLLNTDTNNDRSQDLSQGVARVRKILQSVLDKRLAMWEKYCLRHCFGVPPGFSLPKTDESSGIGLMGQEALCDPDLDAQLETLRNKLTAVGKESAVLNRELQAFKRQSTSSNHCVGVVNEALQLYEQNSMHDLFQEMERTASELRTRMVMLKTRGKEETAYTKTGRIYNPNRDLSKIDSKGFSNASLEEIQEFLDEMKSL
;
A
#
# COMPACT_ATOMS: atom_id res chain seq x y z
N MET A 1 -18.75 -33.21 -56.52
CA MET A 1 -20.17 -33.28 -56.93
C MET A 1 -21.02 -32.74 -55.79
N VAL A 2 -21.67 -31.59 -56.03
CA VAL A 2 -22.94 -31.10 -55.41
C VAL A 2 -22.88 -30.79 -53.89
N LYS A 3 -23.31 -29.64 -53.38
CA LYS A 3 -23.61 -28.29 -53.87
C LYS A 3 -23.80 -27.44 -52.61
N ASP A 4 -23.57 -26.15 -52.76
CA ASP A 4 -23.97 -25.06 -51.89
C ASP A 4 -25.40 -25.17 -51.35
N ARG A 5 -25.59 -24.68 -50.12
CA ARG A 5 -26.76 -23.85 -49.82
C ARG A 5 -26.44 -22.81 -48.74
N ALA A 6 -26.14 -21.61 -49.22
CA ALA A 6 -26.31 -20.37 -48.49
C ALA A 6 -27.80 -20.11 -48.24
N CYS A 7 -28.12 -19.48 -47.11
CA CYS A 7 -29.29 -18.63 -46.97
C CYS A 7 -28.81 -17.26 -46.49
N VAL A 8 -29.01 -16.29 -47.38
CA VAL A 8 -28.83 -14.85 -47.22
C VAL A 8 -30.17 -14.23 -46.80
N GLY A 9 -30.11 -13.26 -45.89
CA GLY A 9 -30.94 -12.05 -45.96
C GLY A 9 -32.19 -12.00 -45.08
N CYS A 10 -32.16 -11.12 -44.08
CA CYS A 10 -33.02 -9.93 -44.07
C CYS A 10 -32.36 -8.81 -43.28
N TYR A 11 -32.24 -7.66 -43.94
CA TYR A 11 -31.74 -6.37 -43.49
C TYR A 11 -32.79 -5.58 -42.69
N GLY A 12 -32.29 -4.62 -41.90
CA GLY A 12 -33.04 -3.52 -41.27
C GLY A 12 -32.67 -3.44 -39.79
N GLY A 13 -31.91 -2.49 -39.26
CA GLY A 13 -31.71 -1.10 -39.65
C GLY A 13 -31.98 -0.27 -38.39
N ASN A 14 -30.93 0.18 -37.71
CA ASN A 14 -30.92 1.39 -36.86
C ASN A 14 -29.49 1.67 -36.40
N GLU A 15 -28.74 2.34 -37.27
CA GLU A 15 -27.67 3.26 -36.86
C GLU A 15 -28.35 4.50 -36.26
N GLY A 16 -27.89 4.93 -35.09
CA GLY A 16 -28.28 6.23 -34.55
C GLY A 16 -28.24 6.37 -33.03
N HIS A 17 -27.09 6.14 -32.39
CA HIS A 17 -26.64 6.91 -31.21
C HIS A 17 -25.26 6.42 -30.75
N LEU A 18 -24.22 6.81 -31.46
CA LEU A 18 -22.84 6.50 -31.10
C LEU A 18 -21.97 7.71 -31.48
N GLU A 19 -22.25 8.88 -30.90
CA GLU A 19 -21.45 10.10 -31.11
C GLU A 19 -21.82 11.22 -30.11
N GLU A 20 -22.05 10.93 -28.81
CA GLU A 20 -22.09 12.02 -27.81
C GLU A 20 -21.89 11.56 -26.36
N SER A 21 -20.65 11.22 -25.98
CA SER A 21 -20.18 11.30 -24.57
C SER A 21 -18.66 11.23 -24.39
N LEU A 22 -17.88 11.30 -25.48
CA LEU A 22 -16.44 11.54 -25.44
C LEU A 22 -16.16 13.05 -25.52
N ARG A 23 -16.54 13.81 -24.48
CA ARG A 23 -16.02 15.17 -24.20
C ARG A 23 -16.57 15.75 -22.89
N GLN A 24 -16.22 15.14 -21.77
CA GLN A 24 -15.95 15.94 -20.56
C GLN A 24 -14.61 15.54 -19.97
N ARG A 25 -13.78 16.58 -19.81
CA ARG A 25 -12.42 16.60 -19.30
C ARG A 25 -12.44 16.23 -17.81
N LYS A 26 -11.52 15.39 -17.30
CA LYS A 26 -10.12 15.74 -16.95
C LYS A 26 -10.06 16.79 -15.82
N SER A 27 -10.04 16.32 -14.58
CA SER A 27 -9.44 17.01 -13.41
C SER A 27 -9.43 16.10 -12.16
N GLY A 28 -8.28 15.95 -11.52
CA GLY A 28 -8.08 15.29 -10.21
C GLY A 28 -7.46 13.89 -10.35
N ASP A 29 -6.14 13.78 -10.48
CA ASP A 29 -5.10 13.80 -9.43
C ASP A 29 -5.19 12.59 -8.47
N ASP A 30 -4.16 11.74 -8.63
CA ASP A 30 -3.44 10.93 -7.65
C ASP A 30 -4.18 10.49 -6.40
N SER A 31 -4.46 9.20 -6.34
CA SER A 31 -4.75 8.51 -5.09
C SER A 31 -4.02 7.18 -5.07
N ASP A 32 -3.00 7.16 -4.21
CA ASP A 32 -2.24 6.05 -3.68
C ASP A 32 -2.91 4.67 -3.82
N GLY A 33 -2.22 3.79 -4.55
CA GLY A 33 -2.42 2.36 -4.51
C GLY A 33 -1.94 1.74 -3.19
N SER A 34 -2.56 2.11 -2.07
CA SER A 34 -2.56 1.28 -0.87
C SER A 34 -3.73 0.30 -0.96
N CYS A 35 -3.44 -0.90 -1.46
CA CYS A 35 -4.34 -2.05 -1.32
C CYS A 35 -4.55 -2.32 0.19
N SER A 36 -5.58 -1.70 0.75
CA SER A 36 -6.02 -1.91 2.12
C SER A 36 -6.55 -3.33 2.25
N HIS A 37 -5.69 -4.23 2.70
CA HIS A 37 -6.00 -5.63 3.05
C HIS A 37 -7.02 -5.75 4.19
N ASN A 38 -7.34 -4.63 4.88
CA ASN A 38 -8.22 -4.62 6.05
C ASN A 38 -9.69 -4.27 5.73
N GLY A 39 -10.00 -3.88 4.49
CA GLY A 39 -11.37 -3.48 4.10
C GLY A 39 -12.30 -4.67 3.76
N TRP A 40 -11.72 -5.82 3.42
CA TRP A 40 -12.47 -6.99 2.94
C TRP A 40 -12.97 -7.91 4.07
N ASP A 41 -12.31 -7.83 5.23
CA ASP A 41 -12.55 -8.69 6.39
C ASP A 41 -13.84 -8.28 7.14
N ASN A 42 -14.07 -6.97 7.32
CA ASN A 42 -15.28 -6.46 7.99
C ASN A 42 -16.57 -6.64 7.17
N GLY A 43 -16.48 -6.77 5.84
CA GLY A 43 -17.63 -6.98 4.97
C GLY A 43 -18.16 -8.42 4.93
N ARG A 44 -17.35 -9.42 5.33
CA ARG A 44 -17.75 -10.84 5.36
C ARG A 44 -18.40 -11.25 6.68
N LYS A 45 -17.93 -10.73 7.82
CA LYS A 45 -18.56 -10.93 9.14
C LYS A 45 -20.05 -10.56 9.18
N GLY A 46 -20.48 -9.60 8.37
CA GLY A 46 -21.88 -9.19 8.25
C GLY A 46 -22.72 -10.04 7.28
N ARG A 47 -22.12 -10.65 6.24
CA ARG A 47 -22.89 -11.36 5.20
C ARG A 47 -23.44 -12.71 5.66
N ASN A 48 -22.69 -13.44 6.49
CA ASN A 48 -23.19 -14.69 7.06
C ASN A 48 -24.28 -14.46 8.11
N GLN A 49 -24.29 -13.30 8.78
CA GLN A 49 -25.41 -12.89 9.65
C GLN A 49 -26.63 -12.37 8.86
N GLN A 50 -26.42 -11.73 7.71
CA GLN A 50 -27.51 -11.15 6.91
C GLN A 50 -28.28 -12.20 6.09
N LEU A 51 -27.60 -13.21 5.53
CA LEU A 51 -28.26 -14.32 4.81
C LEU A 51 -29.12 -15.22 5.74
N LEU A 52 -28.90 -15.18 7.05
CA LEU A 52 -29.76 -15.83 8.04
C LEU A 52 -31.10 -15.10 8.26
N ARG A 53 -31.16 -13.77 8.06
CA ARG A 53 -32.39 -12.99 8.30
C ARG A 53 -33.42 -13.07 7.17
N GLU A 54 -33.01 -13.39 5.95
CA GLU A 54 -33.94 -13.44 4.80
C GLU A 54 -34.60 -14.81 4.58
N MET A 55 -34.23 -15.83 5.37
CA MET A 55 -34.91 -17.14 5.38
C MET A 55 -35.77 -17.37 6.62
N ASP A 56 -35.90 -16.39 7.52
CA ASP A 56 -36.59 -16.50 8.80
C ASP A 56 -38.11 -16.20 8.71
N GLY A 57 -38.74 -16.75 7.67
CA GLY A 57 -40.19 -16.86 7.54
C GLY A 57 -40.73 -18.15 8.17
N GLY A 58 -40.07 -18.70 9.18
CA GLY A 58 -40.42 -20.00 9.76
C GLY A 58 -39.79 -20.26 11.12
N VAL A 59 -40.50 -19.80 12.15
CA VAL A 59 -40.60 -20.36 13.51
C VAL A 59 -39.57 -21.44 13.89
N GLY A 60 -38.72 -21.13 14.87
CA GLY A 60 -38.15 -22.16 15.76
C GLY A 60 -36.71 -21.90 16.19
N GLY A 61 -36.52 -21.02 17.17
CA GLY A 61 -35.39 -21.12 18.09
C GLY A 61 -35.42 -22.51 18.73
N GLY A 62 -34.45 -23.34 18.39
CA GLY A 62 -34.45 -24.78 18.66
C GLY A 62 -33.28 -25.23 19.52
N GLY A 63 -32.87 -24.40 20.48
CA GLY A 63 -32.18 -24.87 21.68
C GLY A 63 -33.21 -24.95 22.80
N SER A 64 -33.46 -26.13 23.36
CA SER A 64 -34.16 -26.21 24.64
C SER A 64 -33.30 -25.49 25.68
N GLU A 65 -33.87 -24.65 26.54
CA GLU A 65 -33.17 -24.02 27.68
C GLU A 65 -32.37 -25.06 28.49
N GLU A 66 -32.85 -26.31 28.51
CA GLU A 66 -32.19 -27.47 29.13
C GLU A 66 -30.85 -27.82 28.47
N SER A 67 -30.76 -27.70 27.14
CA SER A 67 -29.52 -27.97 26.42
C SER A 67 -28.47 -26.89 26.67
N GLU A 68 -28.89 -25.63 26.71
CA GLU A 68 -28.02 -24.50 26.99
C GLU A 68 -27.42 -24.60 28.40
N ALA A 69 -28.24 -24.90 29.41
CA ALA A 69 -27.79 -25.09 30.78
C ALA A 69 -26.75 -26.23 30.93
N VAL A 70 -26.91 -27.32 30.17
CA VAL A 70 -25.95 -28.43 30.17
C VAL A 70 -24.60 -27.99 29.59
N PHE A 71 -24.58 -27.29 28.46
CA PHE A 71 -23.31 -26.85 27.87
C PHE A 71 -22.64 -25.72 28.67
N GLU A 72 -23.41 -24.83 29.27
CA GLU A 72 -22.90 -23.83 30.21
C GLU A 72 -22.21 -24.47 31.42
N SER A 73 -22.80 -25.53 31.99
CA SER A 73 -22.19 -26.28 33.10
C SER A 73 -20.85 -26.94 32.73
N LEU A 74 -20.69 -27.29 31.45
CA LEU A 74 -19.45 -27.85 30.90
C LEU A 74 -18.48 -26.76 30.41
N ASN A 75 -18.86 -25.48 30.57
CA ASN A 75 -18.13 -24.32 30.08
C ASN A 75 -17.83 -24.41 28.56
N VAL A 76 -18.76 -24.99 27.80
CA VAL A 76 -18.70 -25.15 26.35
C VAL A 76 -19.72 -24.21 25.71
N ASN A 77 -19.31 -23.49 24.68
CA ASN A 77 -20.23 -22.71 23.85
C ASN A 77 -20.31 -23.33 22.43
N PRO A 78 -21.40 -24.06 22.13
CA PRO A 78 -21.62 -24.66 20.81
C PRO A 78 -21.56 -23.67 19.65
N GLN A 79 -22.13 -22.47 19.80
CA GLN A 79 -22.15 -21.47 18.74
C GLN A 79 -20.75 -20.93 18.47
N LEU A 80 -19.93 -20.73 19.52
CA LEU A 80 -18.55 -20.30 19.38
C LEU A 80 -17.73 -21.34 18.59
N PHE A 81 -17.88 -22.62 18.91
CA PHE A 81 -17.22 -23.71 18.19
C PHE A 81 -17.61 -23.75 16.70
N ILE A 82 -18.91 -23.64 16.41
CA ILE A 82 -19.42 -23.62 15.04
C ILE A 82 -18.83 -22.43 14.29
N ASN A 83 -18.90 -21.22 14.86
CA ASN A 83 -18.38 -20.01 14.24
C ASN A 83 -16.87 -20.12 13.94
N GLU A 84 -16.08 -20.65 14.86
CA GLU A 84 -14.64 -20.84 14.67
C GLU A 84 -14.36 -21.82 13.52
N THR A 85 -15.14 -22.90 13.43
CA THR A 85 -15.04 -23.87 12.34
C THR A 85 -15.36 -23.22 11.00
N LEU A 86 -16.44 -22.43 10.93
CA LEU A 86 -16.85 -21.71 9.72
C LEU A 86 -15.76 -20.74 9.26
N ASN A 87 -15.21 -19.94 10.19
CA ASN A 87 -14.12 -19.01 9.89
C ASN A 87 -12.87 -19.74 9.38
N THR A 88 -12.50 -20.84 10.03
CA THR A 88 -11.35 -21.66 9.61
C THR A 88 -11.50 -22.19 8.19
N VAL A 89 -12.71 -22.61 7.80
CA VAL A 89 -12.98 -23.06 6.43
C VAL A 89 -12.87 -21.91 5.43
N ASP A 90 -13.41 -20.74 5.76
CA ASP A 90 -13.31 -19.54 4.91
C ASP A 90 -11.85 -19.11 4.71
N ASP A 91 -11.05 -19.07 5.78
CA ASP A 91 -9.62 -18.74 5.74
C ASP A 91 -8.84 -19.73 4.85
N LEU A 92 -9.09 -21.03 5.03
CA LEU A 92 -8.45 -22.08 4.23
C LEU A 92 -8.80 -21.95 2.73
N VAL A 93 -10.04 -21.59 2.42
CA VAL A 93 -10.49 -21.39 1.04
C VAL A 93 -9.80 -20.17 0.43
N ASP A 94 -9.75 -19.05 1.14
CA ASP A 94 -9.09 -17.84 0.67
C ASP A 94 -7.59 -18.09 0.41
N ASP A 95 -6.89 -18.74 1.36
CA ASP A 95 -5.48 -19.12 1.25
C ASP A 95 -5.22 -20.07 0.07
N ALA A 96 -6.06 -21.09 -0.11
CA ALA A 96 -5.94 -22.01 -1.23
C ALA A 96 -6.05 -21.27 -2.57
N PHE A 97 -7.02 -20.37 -2.71
CA PHE A 97 -7.15 -19.59 -3.95
C PHE A 97 -5.99 -18.61 -4.16
N LEU A 98 -5.46 -17.99 -3.11
CA LEU A 98 -4.25 -17.15 -3.22
C LEU A 98 -3.05 -17.97 -3.72
N PHE A 99 -2.87 -19.17 -3.16
CA PHE A 99 -1.82 -20.10 -3.57
C PHE A 99 -1.97 -20.54 -5.03
N PHE A 100 -3.16 -20.99 -5.44
CA PHE A 100 -3.40 -21.43 -6.82
C PHE A 100 -3.29 -20.30 -7.83
N GLN A 101 -3.74 -19.09 -7.48
CA GLN A 101 -3.57 -17.92 -8.33
C GLN A 101 -2.09 -17.61 -8.55
N LYS A 102 -1.29 -17.60 -7.48
CA LYS A 102 0.16 -17.41 -7.57
C LYS A 102 0.83 -18.47 -8.44
N GLN A 103 0.51 -19.75 -8.24
CA GLN A 103 1.03 -20.84 -9.07
C GLN A 103 0.64 -20.70 -10.55
N ALA A 104 -0.62 -20.39 -10.83
CA ALA A 104 -1.12 -20.23 -12.19
C ALA A 104 -0.44 -19.04 -12.89
N SER A 105 -0.20 -17.93 -12.18
CA SER A 105 0.52 -16.77 -12.72
C SER A 105 1.95 -17.13 -13.15
N THR A 106 2.67 -17.89 -12.32
CA THR A 106 4.02 -18.38 -12.64
C THR A 106 4.01 -19.33 -13.84
N LEU A 107 3.08 -20.29 -13.89
CA LEU A 107 3.01 -21.28 -14.99
C LEU A 107 2.61 -20.65 -16.33
N LEU A 108 1.77 -19.61 -16.30
CA LEU A 108 1.22 -18.97 -17.50
C LEU A 108 2.04 -17.76 -17.97
N ASN A 109 3.15 -17.44 -17.28
CA ASN A 109 4.00 -16.27 -17.48
C ASN A 109 3.19 -14.97 -17.58
N THR A 110 2.22 -14.77 -16.66
CA THR A 110 1.34 -13.59 -16.71
C THR A 110 2.06 -12.29 -16.39
N ASP A 111 3.27 -12.36 -15.83
CA ASP A 111 4.07 -11.19 -15.42
C ASP A 111 4.46 -10.26 -16.60
N THR A 112 4.45 -10.78 -17.83
CA THR A 112 4.80 -10.03 -19.04
C THR A 112 3.58 -9.59 -19.87
N ASN A 113 2.39 -10.12 -19.62
CA ASN A 113 1.20 -9.84 -20.43
C ASN A 113 -0.01 -9.52 -19.54
N ASN A 114 -0.41 -8.25 -19.56
CA ASN A 114 -1.48 -7.70 -18.73
C ASN A 114 -2.84 -8.37 -19.01
N ASP A 115 -3.16 -8.66 -20.27
CA ASP A 115 -4.43 -9.28 -20.66
C ASP A 115 -4.55 -10.69 -20.08
N ARG A 116 -3.45 -11.48 -20.13
CA ARG A 116 -3.41 -12.83 -19.56
C ARG A 116 -3.54 -12.83 -18.03
N SER A 117 -2.94 -11.84 -17.38
CA SER A 117 -3.08 -11.64 -15.92
C SER A 117 -4.51 -11.30 -15.52
N GLN A 118 -5.15 -10.41 -16.28
CA GLN A 118 -6.53 -10.00 -16.06
C GLN A 118 -7.51 -11.16 -16.29
N ASP A 119 -7.36 -11.91 -17.38
CA ASP A 119 -8.18 -13.08 -17.70
C ASP A 119 -8.05 -14.16 -16.63
N LEU A 120 -6.82 -14.43 -16.15
CA LEU A 120 -6.58 -15.36 -15.06
C LEU A 120 -7.26 -14.91 -13.77
N SER A 121 -7.07 -13.65 -13.37
CA SER A 121 -7.70 -13.08 -12.18
C SER A 121 -9.24 -13.18 -12.25
N GLN A 122 -9.81 -12.86 -13.42
CA GLN A 122 -11.25 -12.96 -13.64
C GLN A 122 -11.73 -14.41 -13.58
N GLY A 123 -11.00 -15.35 -14.17
CA GLY A 123 -11.30 -16.78 -14.12
C GLY A 123 -11.30 -17.31 -12.69
N VAL A 124 -10.24 -17.02 -11.93
CA VAL A 124 -10.11 -17.39 -10.51
C VAL A 124 -11.26 -16.82 -9.69
N ALA A 125 -11.61 -15.54 -9.89
CA ALA A 125 -12.71 -14.91 -9.18
C ALA A 125 -14.07 -15.59 -9.46
N ARG A 126 -14.32 -16.01 -10.70
CA ARG A 126 -15.55 -16.75 -11.06
C ARG A 126 -15.61 -18.10 -10.37
N VAL A 127 -14.52 -18.87 -10.40
CA VAL A 127 -14.45 -20.18 -9.74
C VAL A 127 -14.63 -20.03 -8.23
N ARG A 128 -13.93 -19.06 -7.61
CA ARG A 128 -14.08 -18.75 -6.19
C ARG A 128 -15.54 -18.45 -5.83
N LYS A 129 -16.22 -17.60 -6.62
CA LYS A 129 -17.63 -17.27 -6.38
C LYS A 129 -18.55 -18.51 -6.42
N ILE A 130 -18.34 -19.40 -7.38
CA ILE A 130 -19.11 -20.64 -7.49
C ILE A 130 -18.86 -21.52 -6.27
N LEU A 131 -17.59 -21.76 -5.92
CA LEU A 131 -17.21 -22.58 -4.78
C LEU A 131 -17.79 -22.02 -3.48
N GLN A 132 -17.60 -20.73 -3.23
CA GLN A 132 -18.12 -20.04 -2.05
C GLN A 132 -19.64 -20.24 -1.94
N SER A 133 -20.39 -20.02 -3.03
CA SER A 133 -21.84 -20.18 -3.00
C SER A 133 -22.31 -21.61 -2.65
N VAL A 134 -21.52 -22.62 -2.99
CA VAL A 134 -21.80 -24.02 -2.65
C VAL A 134 -21.41 -24.31 -1.20
N LEU A 135 -20.25 -23.80 -0.77
CA LEU A 135 -19.76 -23.94 0.59
C LEU A 135 -20.71 -23.26 1.59
N ASP A 136 -21.08 -22.01 1.37
CA ASP A 136 -21.99 -21.25 2.23
C ASP A 136 -23.30 -22.03 2.47
N LYS A 137 -23.88 -22.60 1.41
CA LYS A 137 -25.11 -23.40 1.52
C LYS A 137 -24.90 -24.67 2.33
N ARG A 138 -23.80 -25.39 2.09
CA ARG A 138 -23.50 -26.64 2.80
C ARG A 138 -23.16 -26.40 4.25
N LEU A 139 -22.38 -25.36 4.53
CA LEU A 139 -21.99 -24.97 5.88
C LEU A 139 -23.17 -24.44 6.68
N ALA A 140 -24.10 -23.71 6.06
CA ALA A 140 -25.34 -23.30 6.73
C ALA A 140 -26.23 -24.52 7.10
N MET A 141 -26.29 -25.55 6.24
CA MET A 141 -26.98 -26.80 6.57
C MET A 141 -26.26 -27.56 7.68
N TRP A 142 -24.92 -27.59 7.65
CA TRP A 142 -24.09 -28.21 8.67
C TRP A 142 -24.25 -27.53 10.03
N GLU A 143 -24.23 -26.20 10.10
CA GLU A 143 -24.49 -25.43 11.32
C GLU A 143 -25.85 -25.79 11.92
N LYS A 144 -26.91 -25.77 11.10
CA LYS A 144 -28.26 -26.16 11.55
C LYS A 144 -28.29 -27.60 12.07
N TYR A 145 -27.57 -28.51 11.40
CA TYR A 145 -27.48 -29.90 11.84
C TYR A 145 -26.75 -30.01 13.19
N CYS A 146 -25.64 -29.31 13.36
CA CYS A 146 -24.87 -29.30 14.60
C CYS A 146 -25.69 -28.79 15.77
N LEU A 147 -26.36 -27.65 15.63
CA LEU A 147 -27.20 -27.08 16.68
C LEU A 147 -28.36 -28.01 17.06
N ARG A 148 -28.97 -28.69 16.09
CA ARG A 148 -30.11 -29.57 16.34
C ARG A 148 -29.75 -30.95 16.89
N HIS A 149 -28.62 -31.51 16.46
CA HIS A 149 -28.33 -32.94 16.64
C HIS A 149 -27.02 -33.24 17.35
N CYS A 150 -26.00 -32.39 17.20
CA CYS A 150 -24.72 -32.58 17.87
C CYS A 150 -24.72 -31.92 19.26
N PHE A 151 -25.32 -30.73 19.33
CA PHE A 151 -25.45 -29.93 20.55
C PHE A 151 -26.90 -29.88 21.05
N GLY A 152 -27.71 -30.86 20.67
CA GLY A 152 -29.05 -31.06 21.20
C GLY A 152 -29.01 -32.03 22.38
N VAL A 153 -29.52 -31.61 23.53
CA VAL A 153 -29.71 -32.52 24.67
C VAL A 153 -31.03 -33.26 24.50
N PRO A 154 -31.04 -34.62 24.57
CA PRO A 154 -32.28 -35.38 24.46
C PRO A 154 -33.29 -34.98 25.55
N PRO A 155 -34.59 -34.94 25.23
CA PRO A 155 -35.62 -34.63 26.22
C PRO A 155 -35.56 -35.56 27.43
N GLY A 156 -35.59 -35.00 28.63
CA GLY A 156 -35.50 -35.76 29.88
C GLY A 156 -34.07 -36.05 30.36
N PHE A 157 -33.04 -35.60 29.63
CA PHE A 157 -31.68 -35.57 30.14
C PHE A 157 -31.48 -34.28 30.94
N SER A 158 -31.33 -34.41 32.25
CA SER A 158 -30.91 -33.35 33.14
C SER A 158 -29.54 -33.71 33.70
N LEU A 159 -28.64 -32.73 33.79
CA LEU A 159 -27.45 -32.90 34.61
C LEU A 159 -27.89 -33.28 36.03
N PRO A 160 -27.17 -34.19 36.73
CA PRO A 160 -27.37 -34.37 38.15
C PRO A 160 -27.31 -32.99 38.78
N LYS A 161 -28.39 -32.57 39.45
CA LYS A 161 -28.34 -31.32 40.19
C LYS A 161 -27.16 -31.44 41.13
N THR A 162 -26.25 -30.48 41.07
CA THR A 162 -25.24 -30.24 42.10
C THR A 162 -25.96 -29.76 43.36
N ASP A 163 -26.96 -30.52 43.82
CA ASP A 163 -27.37 -30.45 45.20
C ASP A 163 -26.19 -31.06 45.94
N GLU A 164 -25.49 -30.25 46.73
CA GLU A 164 -24.30 -30.63 47.50
C GLU A 164 -24.53 -31.73 48.55
N SER A 165 -25.48 -32.64 48.33
CA SER A 165 -25.80 -33.74 49.21
C SER A 165 -26.44 -34.87 48.41
N SER A 166 -25.62 -35.62 47.69
CA SER A 166 -25.91 -37.03 47.47
C SER A 166 -24.61 -37.80 47.52
N GLY A 167 -24.26 -38.20 48.75
CA GLY A 167 -23.17 -39.11 48.99
C GLY A 167 -23.43 -40.41 48.25
N ILE A 168 -22.64 -40.69 47.23
CA ILE A 168 -22.02 -41.98 46.90
C ILE A 168 -20.91 -41.64 45.90
N GLY A 169 -19.71 -41.45 46.43
CA GLY A 169 -18.52 -41.05 45.67
C GLY A 169 -17.36 -40.65 46.58
N LEU A 170 -17.11 -41.46 47.61
CA LEU A 170 -15.91 -41.48 48.47
C LEU A 170 -14.65 -40.87 47.82
N MET A 171 -14.33 -39.63 48.17
CA MET A 171 -13.01 -39.15 48.61
C MET A 171 -13.25 -37.91 49.50
N GLY A 172 -12.65 -37.90 50.68
CA GLY A 172 -13.02 -37.05 51.80
C GLY A 172 -13.02 -35.55 51.50
N GLN A 173 -13.95 -34.85 52.14
CA GLN A 173 -14.09 -33.39 52.17
C GLN A 173 -12.87 -32.66 52.79
N GLU A 174 -11.86 -33.43 53.23
CA GLU A 174 -10.55 -32.97 53.70
C GLU A 174 -9.55 -32.75 52.54
N ALA A 175 -9.91 -33.11 51.31
CA ALA A 175 -9.11 -32.90 50.09
C ALA A 175 -9.50 -31.66 49.26
N LEU A 176 -10.45 -30.83 49.73
CA LEU A 176 -10.90 -29.63 49.00
C LEU A 176 -9.96 -28.42 49.13
N CYS A 177 -9.04 -28.44 50.09
CA CYS A 177 -7.93 -27.50 50.18
C CYS A 177 -6.64 -28.30 50.04
N ASP A 178 -6.30 -28.71 48.82
CA ASP A 178 -4.96 -29.19 48.52
C ASP A 178 -4.03 -27.97 48.40
N PRO A 179 -3.17 -27.70 49.40
CA PRO A 179 -2.32 -26.51 49.39
C PRO A 179 -1.32 -26.52 48.23
N ASP A 180 -0.99 -27.71 47.71
CA ASP A 180 -0.12 -27.83 46.54
C ASP A 180 -0.86 -27.41 45.27
N LEU A 181 -2.11 -27.83 45.10
CA LEU A 181 -2.96 -27.37 43.99
C LEU A 181 -3.19 -25.86 44.04
N ASP A 182 -3.44 -25.30 45.22
CA ASP A 182 -3.57 -23.85 45.41
C ASP A 182 -2.27 -23.12 45.09
N ALA A 183 -1.11 -23.65 45.49
CA ALA A 183 0.19 -23.09 45.14
C ALA A 183 0.48 -23.17 43.64
N GLN A 184 0.07 -24.25 42.96
CA GLN A 184 0.16 -24.40 41.51
C GLN A 184 -0.76 -23.40 40.78
N LEU A 185 -2.00 -23.22 41.24
CA LEU A 185 -2.93 -22.22 40.72
C LEU A 185 -2.37 -20.81 40.88
N GLU A 186 -1.83 -20.49 42.05
CA GLU A 186 -1.21 -19.19 42.30
C GLU A 186 0.03 -18.99 41.44
N THR A 187 0.83 -20.03 41.23
CA THR A 187 1.96 -20.00 40.28
C THR A 187 1.49 -19.73 38.86
N LEU A 188 0.39 -20.34 38.41
CA LEU A 188 -0.17 -20.12 37.08
C LEU A 188 -0.76 -18.71 36.93
N ARG A 189 -1.46 -18.20 37.94
CA ARG A 189 -1.94 -16.80 37.96
C ARG A 189 -0.79 -15.82 37.87
N ASN A 190 0.28 -16.04 38.62
CA ASN A 190 1.49 -15.21 38.58
C ASN A 190 2.18 -15.29 37.21
N LYS A 191 2.28 -16.47 36.59
CA LYS A 191 2.78 -16.60 35.21
C LYS A 191 1.90 -15.89 34.20
N LEU A 192 0.57 -16.01 34.32
CA LEU A 192 -0.38 -15.34 33.41
C LEU A 192 -0.26 -13.82 33.51
N THR A 193 -0.13 -13.27 34.73
CA THR A 193 0.08 -11.82 34.89
C THR A 193 1.45 -11.36 34.37
N ALA A 194 2.50 -12.17 34.51
CA ALA A 194 3.81 -11.91 33.93
C ALA A 194 3.75 -11.89 32.39
N VAL A 195 3.19 -12.92 31.76
CA VAL A 195 2.99 -13.00 30.31
C VAL A 195 2.12 -11.85 29.81
N GLY A 196 1.08 -11.46 30.57
CA GLY A 196 0.25 -10.29 30.24
C GLY A 196 1.05 -8.98 30.21
N LYS A 197 1.98 -8.78 31.16
CA LYS A 197 2.88 -7.62 31.17
C LYS A 197 3.86 -7.66 29.99
N GLU A 198 4.46 -8.81 29.73
CA GLU A 198 5.38 -9.01 28.60
C GLU A 198 4.68 -8.76 27.26
N SER A 199 3.47 -9.31 27.07
CA SER A 199 2.64 -9.06 25.89
C SER A 199 2.32 -7.58 25.72
N ALA A 200 2.05 -6.84 26.81
CA ALA A 200 1.81 -5.41 26.75
C ALA A 200 3.07 -4.61 26.35
N VAL A 201 4.24 -5.03 26.81
CA VAL A 201 5.53 -4.44 26.38
C VAL A 201 5.79 -4.74 24.91
N LEU A 202 5.68 -6.00 24.49
CA LEU A 202 5.89 -6.42 23.10
C LEU A 202 4.95 -5.67 22.13
N ASN A 203 3.69 -5.48 22.51
CA ASN A 203 2.75 -4.73 21.69
C ASN A 203 3.15 -3.24 21.55
N ARG A 204 3.68 -2.63 22.62
CA ARG A 204 4.23 -1.25 22.54
C ARG A 204 5.44 -1.19 21.61
N GLU A 205 6.35 -2.16 21.69
CA GLU A 205 7.50 -2.25 20.79
C GLU A 205 7.06 -2.43 19.34
N LEU A 206 6.08 -3.29 19.08
CA LEU A 206 5.53 -3.50 17.74
C LEU A 206 4.88 -2.23 17.19
N GLN A 207 4.19 -1.44 18.01
CA GLN A 207 3.66 -0.14 17.60
C GLN A 207 4.77 0.87 17.33
N ALA A 208 5.82 0.93 18.15
CA ALA A 208 6.96 1.81 17.94
C ALA A 208 7.69 1.46 16.64
N PHE A 209 7.92 0.17 16.39
CA PHE A 209 8.51 -0.34 15.16
C PHE A 209 7.66 -0.01 13.93
N LYS A 210 6.33 -0.19 14.00
CA LYS A 210 5.42 0.22 12.91
C LYS A 210 5.57 1.71 12.59
N ARG A 211 5.59 2.59 13.59
CA ARG A 211 5.77 4.03 13.40
C ARG A 211 7.12 4.35 12.74
N GLN A 212 8.19 3.69 13.19
CA GLN A 212 9.52 3.85 12.61
C GLN A 212 9.58 3.36 11.16
N SER A 213 8.94 2.24 10.84
CA SER A 213 8.87 1.72 9.47
C SER A 213 8.10 2.69 8.56
N THR A 214 6.96 3.22 9.01
CA THR A 214 6.21 4.23 8.24
C THR A 214 7.04 5.50 8.00
N SER A 215 7.75 6.01 9.01
CA SER A 215 8.62 7.20 8.84
C SER A 215 9.82 6.91 7.93
N SER A 216 10.40 5.71 8.02
CA SER A 216 11.48 5.26 7.14
C SER A 216 11.02 5.19 5.69
N ASN A 217 9.85 4.61 5.44
CA ASN A 217 9.27 4.54 4.10
C ASN A 217 8.96 5.93 3.53
N HIS A 218 8.46 6.85 4.35
CA HIS A 218 8.29 8.25 3.95
C HIS A 218 9.63 8.93 3.61
N CYS A 219 10.68 8.70 4.41
CA CYS A 219 12.02 9.22 4.14
C CYS A 219 12.58 8.68 2.81
N VAL A 220 12.43 7.38 2.54
CA VAL A 220 12.82 6.77 1.25
C VAL A 220 12.05 7.43 0.10
N GLY A 221 10.75 7.68 0.26
CA GLY A 221 9.94 8.41 -0.72
C GLY A 221 10.49 9.80 -1.01
N VAL A 222 10.75 10.60 0.04
CA VAL A 222 11.28 11.97 -0.09
C VAL A 222 12.69 11.98 -0.71
N VAL A 223 13.55 11.04 -0.33
CA VAL A 223 14.90 10.93 -0.92
C VAL A 223 14.81 10.56 -2.40
N ASN A 224 13.92 9.65 -2.76
CA ASN A 224 13.72 9.25 -4.16
C ASN A 224 13.14 10.39 -5.00
N GLU A 225 12.21 11.17 -4.44
CA GLU A 225 11.67 12.38 -5.08
C GLU A 225 12.76 13.44 -5.29
N ALA A 226 13.60 13.70 -4.28
CA ALA A 226 14.74 14.60 -4.41
C ALA A 226 15.75 14.13 -5.46
N LEU A 227 15.99 12.82 -5.56
CA LEU A 227 16.83 12.22 -6.60
C LEU A 227 16.24 12.44 -7.99
N GLN A 228 14.93 12.20 -8.16
CA GLN A 228 14.24 12.46 -9.43
C GLN A 228 14.30 13.94 -9.82
N LEU A 229 14.14 14.86 -8.86
CA LEU A 229 14.31 16.28 -9.12
C LEU A 229 15.74 16.63 -9.53
N TYR A 230 16.75 15.94 -9.01
CA TYR A 230 18.15 16.11 -9.44
C TYR A 230 18.41 15.53 -10.83
N GLU A 231 17.71 14.46 -11.22
CA GLU A 231 17.82 13.89 -12.57
C GLU A 231 17.02 14.69 -13.62
N GLN A 232 15.85 15.23 -13.25
CA GLN A 232 15.00 16.04 -14.13
C GLN A 232 15.54 17.45 -14.32
N ASN A 233 16.03 18.07 -13.24
CA ASN A 233 16.82 19.27 -13.40
C ASN A 233 18.16 18.81 -13.94
N SER A 234 18.43 19.09 -15.22
CA SER A 234 19.71 18.91 -15.91
C SER A 234 20.81 19.80 -15.28
N MET A 235 20.91 19.82 -13.95
CA MET A 235 21.89 20.52 -13.15
C MET A 235 23.28 20.02 -13.50
N HIS A 236 23.44 18.71 -13.77
CA HIS A 236 24.72 18.19 -14.21
C HIS A 236 25.18 18.84 -15.53
N ASP A 237 24.29 18.96 -16.52
CA ASP A 237 24.65 19.61 -17.79
C ASP A 237 24.84 21.12 -17.61
N LEU A 238 24.02 21.77 -16.75
CA LEU A 238 24.17 23.18 -16.41
C LEU A 238 25.52 23.46 -15.74
N PHE A 239 25.96 22.60 -14.82
CA PHE A 239 27.27 22.70 -14.18
C PHE A 239 28.41 22.47 -15.19
N GLN A 240 28.28 21.49 -16.09
CA GLN A 240 29.25 21.27 -17.16
C GLN A 240 29.32 22.45 -18.14
N GLU A 241 28.18 23.04 -18.50
CA GLU A 241 28.10 24.18 -19.40
C GLU A 241 28.68 25.44 -18.75
N MET A 242 28.43 25.65 -17.46
CA MET A 242 29.04 26.73 -16.70
C MET A 242 30.56 26.58 -16.61
N GLU A 243 31.06 25.35 -16.37
CA GLU A 243 32.50 25.06 -16.34
C GLU A 243 33.16 25.29 -17.71
N ARG A 244 32.51 24.86 -18.79
CA ARG A 244 32.96 25.13 -20.17
C ARG A 244 33.01 26.63 -20.43
N THR A 245 31.95 27.36 -20.09
CA THR A 245 31.85 28.81 -20.35
C THR A 245 32.88 29.60 -19.55
N ALA A 246 33.10 29.24 -18.28
CA ALA A 246 34.13 29.84 -17.45
C ALA A 246 35.55 29.57 -17.98
N SER A 247 35.78 28.35 -18.48
CA SER A 247 37.06 27.95 -19.10
C SER A 247 37.31 28.72 -20.41
N GLU A 248 36.28 28.92 -21.23
CA GLU A 248 36.38 29.72 -22.45
C GLU A 248 36.66 31.19 -22.15
N LEU A 249 35.97 31.77 -21.15
CA LEU A 249 36.20 33.13 -20.71
C LEU A 249 37.65 33.35 -20.26
N ARG A 250 38.20 32.43 -19.45
CA ARG A 250 39.61 32.48 -19.02
C ARG A 250 40.55 32.49 -20.21
N THR A 251 40.32 31.59 -21.18
CA THR A 251 41.15 31.52 -22.39
C THR A 251 41.09 32.83 -23.19
N ARG A 252 39.90 33.39 -23.42
CA ARG A 252 39.74 34.67 -24.12
C ARG A 252 40.39 35.84 -23.38
N MET A 253 40.29 35.86 -22.06
CA MET A 253 40.92 36.89 -21.22
C MET A 253 42.45 36.82 -21.27
N VAL A 254 43.02 35.60 -21.29
CA VAL A 254 44.46 35.38 -21.51
C VAL A 254 44.87 35.87 -22.90
N MET A 255 44.13 35.51 -23.94
CA MET A 255 44.39 35.95 -25.32
C MET A 255 44.32 37.47 -25.47
N LEU A 256 43.31 38.13 -24.90
CA LEU A 256 43.19 39.59 -24.91
C LEU A 256 44.38 40.26 -24.21
N LYS A 257 44.84 39.70 -23.09
CA LYS A 257 46.02 40.18 -22.37
C LYS A 257 47.33 39.97 -23.16
N THR A 258 47.40 38.94 -24.02
CA THR A 258 48.56 38.72 -24.91
C THR A 258 48.49 39.62 -26.15
N ARG A 259 47.31 39.77 -26.77
CA ARG A 259 47.07 40.65 -27.91
C ARG A 259 47.34 42.12 -27.57
N GLY A 260 46.92 42.59 -26.40
CA GLY A 260 47.25 43.93 -25.91
C GLY A 260 48.75 44.15 -25.66
N LYS A 261 49.52 43.09 -25.38
CA LYS A 261 50.99 43.14 -25.27
C LYS A 261 51.68 43.12 -26.65
N GLU A 262 51.11 42.44 -27.64
CA GLU A 262 51.60 42.45 -29.02
C GLU A 262 51.28 43.76 -29.77
N GLU A 263 50.08 44.33 -29.60
CA GLU A 263 49.71 45.63 -30.18
C GLU A 263 50.56 46.77 -29.62
N THR A 264 50.94 46.71 -28.34
CA THR A 264 51.89 47.66 -27.72
C THR A 264 53.34 47.41 -28.13
N ALA A 265 53.69 46.22 -28.61
CA ALA A 265 54.99 45.92 -29.20
C ALA A 265 55.06 46.40 -30.67
N TYR A 266 54.00 46.19 -31.48
CA TYR A 266 53.96 46.61 -32.88
C TYR A 266 53.92 48.14 -33.04
N THR A 267 53.22 48.85 -32.15
CA THR A 267 53.23 50.32 -32.10
C THR A 267 54.55 50.91 -31.59
N LYS A 268 55.32 50.17 -30.79
CA LYS A 268 56.70 50.56 -30.42
C LYS A 268 57.67 50.34 -31.56
N THR A 269 57.58 49.23 -32.30
CA THR A 269 58.50 48.94 -33.41
C THR A 269 58.23 49.81 -34.64
N GLY A 270 56.97 50.19 -34.91
CA GLY A 270 56.63 51.16 -35.96
C GLY A 270 57.12 52.58 -35.68
N ARG A 271 57.40 52.92 -34.42
CA ARG A 271 57.91 54.25 -34.01
C ARG A 271 59.44 54.36 -34.12
N ILE A 272 60.15 53.26 -34.35
CA ILE A 272 61.62 53.23 -34.43
C ILE A 272 62.15 53.49 -35.86
N TYR A 273 61.32 53.32 -36.91
CA TYR A 273 61.78 53.38 -38.30
C TYR A 273 61.29 54.60 -39.12
N ASN A 274 60.92 55.72 -38.48
CA ASN A 274 60.73 56.99 -39.21
C ASN A 274 60.91 58.22 -38.29
N PRO A 275 62.05 58.94 -38.33
CA PRO A 275 62.29 60.09 -37.46
C PRO A 275 61.74 61.42 -38.00
N ASN A 276 60.98 61.46 -39.10
CA ASN A 276 60.49 62.73 -39.68
C ASN A 276 59.01 62.69 -40.06
N ARG A 277 58.11 62.73 -39.07
CA ARG A 277 56.76 63.23 -39.30
C ARG A 277 56.24 64.00 -38.09
N ASP A 278 55.90 65.26 -38.35
CA ASP A 278 55.29 66.21 -37.42
C ASP A 278 54.14 65.59 -36.62
N LEU A 279 54.25 65.71 -35.30
CA LEU A 279 53.20 65.40 -34.35
C LEU A 279 52.23 66.59 -34.27
N SER A 280 51.38 66.73 -35.28
CA SER A 280 50.19 67.55 -35.16
C SER A 280 48.94 66.71 -35.39
N LYS A 281 48.07 66.71 -34.37
CA LYS A 281 46.67 66.26 -34.36
C LYS A 281 46.39 64.77 -34.64
N ILE A 282 46.36 63.97 -33.57
CA ILE A 282 45.29 62.98 -33.40
C ILE A 282 44.83 63.06 -31.94
N ASP A 283 43.76 63.83 -31.73
CA ASP A 283 42.90 63.73 -30.55
C ASP A 283 42.19 62.37 -30.63
N SER A 284 42.53 61.46 -29.71
CA SER A 284 41.65 60.34 -29.37
C SER A 284 41.44 60.37 -27.86
N LYS A 285 40.55 61.26 -27.43
CA LYS A 285 40.08 61.38 -26.05
C LYS A 285 39.18 60.18 -25.73
N GLY A 286 39.79 59.01 -25.56
CA GLY A 286 39.20 57.86 -24.88
C GLY A 286 39.40 58.00 -23.37
N PHE A 287 38.58 57.32 -22.58
CA PHE A 287 38.41 57.35 -21.11
C PHE A 287 39.67 57.15 -20.23
N SER A 288 40.86 57.23 -20.80
CA SER A 288 42.18 57.07 -20.16
C SER A 288 42.55 58.17 -19.15
N ASN A 289 41.78 59.26 -19.04
CA ASN A 289 42.04 60.37 -18.11
C ASN A 289 40.92 60.62 -17.10
N ALA A 290 39.92 59.73 -17.01
CA ALA A 290 38.86 59.87 -16.01
C ALA A 290 39.42 59.58 -14.61
N SER A 291 39.18 60.47 -13.64
CA SER A 291 39.59 60.22 -12.26
C SER A 291 38.70 59.15 -11.62
N LEU A 292 39.16 58.54 -10.52
CA LEU A 292 38.42 57.48 -9.82
C LEU A 292 37.02 57.97 -9.39
N GLU A 293 36.92 59.25 -9.06
CA GLU A 293 35.69 59.92 -8.64
C GLU A 293 34.68 60.01 -9.79
N GLU A 294 35.12 60.32 -11.01
CA GLU A 294 34.24 60.42 -12.20
C GLU A 294 33.68 59.04 -12.62
N ILE A 295 34.47 57.98 -12.43
CA ILE A 295 34.02 56.59 -12.70
C ILE A 295 33.03 56.12 -11.63
N GLN A 296 33.22 56.55 -10.38
CA GLN A 296 32.32 56.21 -9.28
C GLN A 296 30.98 56.93 -9.42
N GLU A 297 30.98 58.20 -9.83
CA GLU A 297 29.76 58.98 -10.08
C GLU A 297 28.89 58.35 -11.18
N PHE A 298 29.51 57.92 -12.30
CA PHE A 298 28.80 57.20 -13.37
C PHE A 298 28.20 55.86 -12.93
N LEU A 299 28.89 55.14 -12.03
CA LEU A 299 28.41 53.87 -11.49
C LEU A 299 27.22 54.04 -10.54
N ASP A 300 27.19 55.13 -9.79
CA ASP A 300 26.10 55.44 -8.87
C ASP A 300 24.87 55.96 -9.63
N GLU A 301 25.06 56.69 -10.73
CA GLU A 301 23.99 57.12 -11.63
C GLU A 301 23.30 55.92 -12.33
N MET A 302 24.07 54.93 -12.78
CA MET A 302 23.56 53.68 -13.36
C MET A 302 22.81 52.79 -12.37
N LYS A 303 23.12 52.84 -11.06
CA LYS A 303 22.39 52.08 -10.03
C LYS A 303 21.09 52.74 -9.59
N SER A 304 20.87 53.99 -9.99
CA SER A 304 19.66 54.76 -9.69
C SER A 304 18.59 54.68 -10.79
N LEU A 305 18.91 53.99 -11.89
CA LEU A 305 17.99 53.53 -12.95
C LEU A 305 17.44 52.14 -12.62
#